data_AF-A0A679HKE3-F1
#
_entry.id   AF-A0A679HKE3-F1
#
_cell.length_a   1.000
_cell.length_b   1.000
_cell.length_c   1.000
_cell.angle_alpha   90.00
_cell.angle_beta   90.00
_cell.angle_gamma   90.00
#
_symmetry.space_group_name_H-M   'P 1'
#
loop_
_entity.id
_entity.type
_entity.pdbx_description
1 polymer ?
#
loop_
_entity_poly.entity_id
_entity_poly.type
_entity_poly.pdbx_seq_one_letter_code
_entity_poly.pdbx_strand_id
1 'polypeptide(L)' 'MSQILNLSEHTTDEELQRLTTLLLFHLVERCGGQVQFKLEDAQRVRSSLTTKMVQMQVGDEVRIRIIDRLPELQ' A
#
# COMPACT_ATOMS: atom_id res chain seq x y z
N MET A 1 7.51 -7.68 -18.33
CA MET A 1 8.68 -7.30 -17.49
C MET A 1 8.13 -6.76 -16.17
N SER A 2 8.52 -7.34 -15.04
CA SER A 2 8.03 -6.91 -13.72
C SER A 2 8.88 -5.77 -13.17
N GLN A 3 8.30 -4.60 -12.94
CA GLN A 3 8.98 -3.50 -12.25
C GLN A 3 8.62 -3.55 -10.77
N ILE A 4 9.65 -3.56 -9.91
CA ILE A 4 9.46 -3.37 -8.46
C ILE A 4 9.34 -1.85 -8.27
N LEU A 5 8.11 -1.38 -8.08
CA LEU A 5 7.86 0.00 -7.70
C LEU A 5 7.91 0.08 -6.17
N ASN A 6 9.07 0.49 -5.65
CA ASN A 6 9.08 1.07 -4.32
C ASN A 6 8.29 2.38 -4.45
N LEU A 7 7.06 2.38 -3.92
CA LEU A 7 6.14 3.53 -3.93
C LEU A 7 6.72 4.80 -3.27
N SER A 8 7.97 4.75 -2.78
CA SER A 8 8.69 5.85 -2.16
C SER A 8 9.51 6.73 -3.13
N GLU A 9 9.89 6.27 -4.33
CA GLU A 9 10.87 7.01 -5.17
C GLU A 9 10.53 7.19 -6.66
N HIS A 10 9.63 6.38 -7.24
CA HIS A 10 9.46 6.35 -8.72
C HIS A 10 8.00 6.42 -9.20
N THR A 11 7.07 6.82 -8.33
CA THR A 11 5.64 6.94 -8.70
C THR A 11 5.22 8.38 -8.53
N THR A 12 4.63 8.98 -9.56
CA THR A 12 4.07 10.33 -9.45
C THR A 12 2.86 10.31 -8.50
N ASP A 13 2.57 11.44 -7.84
CA ASP A 13 1.43 11.54 -6.92
C ASP A 13 0.10 11.16 -7.59
N GLU A 14 -0.06 11.48 -8.88
CA GLU A 14 -1.25 11.15 -9.68
C GLU A 14 -1.38 9.64 -9.94
N GLU A 15 -0.28 8.98 -10.31
CA GLU A 15 -0.26 7.52 -10.50
C GLU A 15 -0.51 6.79 -9.19
N LEU A 16 0.09 7.27 -8.09
CA LEU A 16 -0.12 6.73 -6.75
C LEU A 16 -1.59 6.86 -6.33
N GLN A 17 -2.21 8.01 -6.57
CA GLN A 17 -3.63 8.23 -6.28
C GLN A 17 -4.53 7.30 -7.10
N ARG A 18 -4.25 7.15 -8.39
CA ARG A 18 -5.00 6.23 -9.28
C ARG A 18 -4.88 4.78 -8.81
N LEU A 19 -3.66 4.32 -8.53
CA LEU A 19 -3.40 2.96 -8.03
C LEU A 19 -4.07 2.71 -6.68
N THR A 20 -3.96 3.65 -5.74
CA THR A 20 -4.59 3.54 -4.42
C THR A 20 -6.10 3.42 -4.54
N THR A 21 -6.73 4.17 -5.45
CA THR A 21 -8.17 4.11 -5.71
C THR A 21 -8.59 2.73 -6.22
N LEU A 22 -7.86 2.18 -7.19
CA LEU A 22 -8.14 0.84 -7.73
C LEU A 22 -7.99 -0.25 -6.67
N LEU A 23 -6.95 -0.17 -5.85
CA LEU A 23 -6.67 -1.15 -4.81
C LEU A 23 -7.69 -1.10 -3.68
N LEU A 24 -8.12 0.11 -3.30
CA LEU A 24 -9.18 0.28 -2.32
C LEU A 24 -10.49 -0.34 -2.82
N PHE A 25 -10.85 -0.07 -4.07
CA PHE A 25 -12.05 -0.64 -4.68
C PHE A 25 -11.99 -2.18 -4.71
N HIS A 26 -10.88 -2.73 -5.20
CA HIS A 26 -10.66 -4.18 -5.26
C HIS A 26 -10.74 -4.84 -3.88
N LEU A 27 -10.16 -4.21 -2.85
CA LEU A 27 -10.23 -4.68 -1.46
C LEU A 27 -11.68 -4.71 -0.95
N VAL A 28 -12.41 -3.62 -1.14
CA VAL A 28 -13.80 -3.50 -0.66
C VAL A 28 -14.70 -4.51 -1.37
N GLU A 29 -14.54 -4.68 -2.68
CA GLU A 29 -15.25 -5.69 -3.48
C GLU A 29 -14.97 -7.11 -2.96
N ARG A 30 -13.69 -7.46 -2.73
CA ARG A 30 -13.27 -8.75 -2.17
C ARG A 30 -13.81 -9.01 -0.77
N CYS A 31 -14.07 -7.96 0.01
CA CYS A 31 -14.65 -8.05 1.35
C CYS A 31 -16.20 -8.06 1.35
N GLY A 32 -16.85 -8.20 0.19
CA GLY A 32 -18.30 -8.26 0.09
C GLY A 32 -18.97 -6.89 0.02
N GLY A 33 -18.26 -5.86 -0.44
CA GLY A 33 -18.77 -4.51 -0.65
C GLY A 33 -18.62 -3.57 0.54
N GLN A 34 -18.11 -4.05 1.68
CA GLN A 34 -17.86 -3.21 2.86
C GLN A 34 -16.64 -3.71 3.65
N VAL A 35 -15.81 -2.77 4.12
CA VAL A 35 -14.74 -3.03 5.09
C VAL A 35 -15.02 -2.20 6.33
N GLN A 36 -15.01 -2.83 7.50
CA GLN A 36 -15.21 -2.15 8.79
C GLN A 36 -14.01 -2.42 9.70
N PHE A 37 -13.48 -1.36 10.30
CA PHE A 37 -12.42 -1.42 11.30
C PHE A 37 -12.67 -0.37 12.38
N LYS A 38 -12.09 -0.56 13.57
CA LYS A 38 -12.19 0.41 14.66
C LYS A 38 -11.23 1.57 14.44
N LEU A 39 -11.51 2.72 15.03
CA LEU A 39 -10.59 3.86 15.01
C LEU A 39 -9.22 3.51 15.62
N GLU A 40 -9.20 2.65 16.64
CA GLU A 40 -7.98 2.12 17.26
C GLU A 40 -7.13 1.32 16.26
N ASP A 41 -7.74 0.63 15.31
CA ASP A 41 -7.02 -0.11 14.26
C ASP A 41 -6.31 0.86 13.33
N ALA A 42 -6.97 1.96 12.96
CA ALA A 42 -6.38 3.02 12.15
C ALA A 42 -5.19 3.68 12.86
N GLN A 43 -5.30 3.91 14.17
CA GLN A 43 -4.20 4.44 14.98
C GLN A 43 -3.01 3.47 15.03
N ARG A 44 -3.27 2.17 15.25
CA ARG A 44 -2.22 1.13 15.24
C ARG A 44 -1.52 1.04 13.89
N VAL A 45 -2.26 1.10 12.79
CA VAL A 45 -1.69 1.14 11.44
C VAL A 45 -0.83 2.38 11.25
N ARG A 46 -1.31 3.56 11.65
CA ARG A 46 -0.52 4.80 11.56
C ARG A 46 0.80 4.71 12.34
N SER A 47 0.78 4.11 13.53
CA SER A 47 2.00 3.90 14.31
C SER A 47 2.96 2.91 13.63
N SER A 48 2.46 1.85 12.99
CA SER A 48 3.31 0.87 12.30
C SER A 48 3.96 1.42 11.03
N LEU A 49 3.35 2.42 10.37
CA LEU A 49 3.94 3.11 9.22
C LEU A 49 5.28 3.80 9.53
N THR A 50 5.62 4.00 10.80
CA THR A 50 6.93 4.56 11.21
C THR A 50 8.09 3.60 10.99
N THR A 51 7.82 2.28 11.08
CA THR A 51 8.83 1.21 10.99
C THR A 51 8.61 0.32 9.78
N LYS A 52 7.43 0.42 9.13
CA LYS A 52 7.05 -0.39 7.98
C LYS A 52 6.66 0.46 6.80
N MET A 53 6.73 -0.12 5.61
CA MET A 53 6.26 0.48 4.37
C MET A 53 5.57 -0.56 3.50
N VAL A 54 4.73 -0.10 2.58
CA VAL A 54 4.10 -0.94 1.57
C VAL A 54 5.01 -0.99 0.34
N GLN A 55 5.39 -2.20 -0.06
CA GLN A 55 6.06 -2.45 -1.33
C GLN A 55 5.05 -2.99 -2.34
N MET A 56 5.09 -2.43 -3.55
CA MET A 56 4.25 -2.85 -4.65
C MET A 56 5.11 -3.36 -5.81
N GLN A 57 4.69 -4.46 -6.42
CA GLN A 57 5.29 -4.98 -7.64
C GLN A 57 4.21 -4.98 -8.71
N VAL A 58 4.50 -4.33 -9.84
CA VAL A 58 3.58 -4.24 -10.98
C VAL A 58 4.17 -5.03 -12.14
N GLY A 59 3.38 -5.99 -12.64
CA GLY A 59 3.67 -6.82 -13.81
C GLY A 59 2.37 -7.33 -14.41
N ASP A 60 2.33 -8.62 -14.77
CA ASP A 60 1.07 -9.28 -15.21
C ASP A 60 0.03 -9.36 -14.07
N GLU A 61 0.50 -9.23 -12.83
CA GLU A 61 -0.31 -9.10 -11.62
C GLU A 61 0.22 -7.95 -10.75
N VAL A 62 -0.64 -7.37 -9.91
CA VAL A 62 -0.24 -6.39 -8.89
C VAL A 62 -0.07 -7.12 -7.56
N ARG A 63 1.15 -7.12 -7.03
CA ARG A 63 1.46 -7.71 -5.72
C ARG A 63 1.82 -6.64 -4.71
N ILE A 64 1.20 -6.70 -3.54
CA ILE A 64 1.39 -5.73 -2.46
C ILE A 64 1.77 -6.47 -1.20
N ARG A 65 2.83 -6.02 -0.53
CA ARG A 65 3.25 -6.56 0.77
C ARG A 65 3.76 -5.46 1.70
N ILE A 66 3.68 -5.71 3.00
CA ILE A 66 4.31 -4.87 4.01
C ILE A 66 5.75 -5.35 4.18
N ILE A 67 6.70 -4.42 4.17
CA ILE A 67 8.11 -4.66 4.50
C ILE A 67 8.54 -3.72 5.63
N ASP A 68 9.60 -4.08 6.35
CA ASP A 68 10.23 -3.15 7.29
C ASP A 68 10.99 -2.06 6.51
N ARG A 69 10.99 -0.83 7.03
CA ARG A 69 11.82 0.25 6.48
C ARG A 69 13.29 -0.09 6.74
N LEU A 70 14.12 -0.03 5.70
CA LEU A 70 15.57 -0.19 5.85
C LEU A 70 16.13 0.94 6.74
N PRO A 71 17.13 0.68 7.62
CA PRO A 71 17.66 1.66 8.57
C PRO A 71 18.34 2.91 7.98
N GLU A 72 18.39 3.08 6.65
CA GLU A 72 19.30 4.01 5.97
C GLU A 72 18.60 5.25 5.36
N LEU A 73 17.35 5.55 5.76
CA LEU A 73 16.58 6.71 5.26
C LEU A 73 16.05 7.61 6.40
N GLN A 74 16.83 7.78 7.48
CA GLN A 74 16.58 8.81 8.50
C GLN A 74 17.38 10.08 8.24
#